data_AF-A0A959YD85-F1
#
_entry.id   AF-A0A959YD85-F1
#
_cell.length_a   1.000
_cell.length_b   1.000
_cell.length_c   1.000
_cell.angle_alpha   90.00
_cell.angle_beta   90.00
_cell.angle_gamma   90.00
#
_symmetry.space_group_name_H-M   'P 1'
#
loop_
_entity.id
_entity.type
_entity.pdbx_description
1 polymer ?
#
loop_
_entity_poly.entity_id
_entity_poly.type
_entity_poly.pdbx_seq_one_letter_code
_entity_poly.pdbx_strand_id
1 'polypeptide(L)'
;ERIPLRHGRSSPLPAGGILLDTISFPTQGLGGWNTLVIEANGIDSATMRYDQPEMAHFNNIAQLRFEVDVDRENPLLDVTFDGIHILDGDIVSARPEIEVSLDDENPVLLLDSPSDTAYFKVFLQSPDGQLERIYFRDGTGQEQMQFIPADGPENESRIHYRPTFEIDGRYALLVQARDVSNNLSGDNDYRVSFEVINRPTITEVLNYPNPFTTSTRFVFTITGREPPTYMKVQIMTVTGRVVREVTMQEIGTVRVGRNISEFAWDGTDEFGDRLARGVYLYRVIAKLHGEDIEVRSTAAGGFFEQGYGKMYLLR
;
A
#
# COMPACT_ATOMS: atom_id res chain seq x y z
N GLU A 1 -30.77 -21.58 15.83
CA GLU A 1 -31.65 -21.59 14.65
C GLU A 1 -31.45 -22.90 13.90
N ARG A 2 -32.45 -23.43 13.15
CA ARG A 2 -32.27 -24.66 12.36
C ARG A 2 -32.22 -24.28 10.88
N ILE A 3 -31.10 -24.59 10.23
CA ILE A 3 -30.92 -24.31 8.80
C ILE A 3 -31.15 -25.62 8.04
N PRO A 4 -32.22 -25.72 7.22
CA PRO A 4 -32.46 -26.91 6.43
C PRO A 4 -31.40 -27.04 5.33
N LEU A 5 -30.69 -28.16 5.30
CA LEU A 5 -29.78 -28.50 4.22
C LEU A 5 -30.56 -29.15 3.08
N ARG A 6 -30.36 -28.67 1.85
CA ARG A 6 -30.95 -29.30 0.67
C ARG A 6 -30.15 -30.55 0.33
N HIS A 7 -30.71 -31.71 0.62
CA HIS A 7 -30.17 -33.00 0.24
C HIS A 7 -31.19 -33.76 -0.62
N GLY A 8 -30.72 -34.43 -1.67
CA GLY A 8 -31.59 -35.19 -2.58
C GLY A 8 -32.18 -36.42 -1.90
N ARG A 9 -33.41 -36.80 -2.25
CA ARG A 9 -34.01 -38.04 -1.74
C ARG A 9 -33.25 -39.25 -2.27
N SER A 10 -32.84 -40.13 -1.36
CA SER A 10 -32.30 -41.45 -1.71
C SER A 10 -33.41 -42.44 -2.03
N SER A 11 -33.07 -43.47 -2.81
CA SER A 11 -34.00 -44.59 -3.06
C SER A 11 -34.28 -45.37 -1.76
N PRO A 12 -35.41 -46.08 -1.64
CA PRO A 12 -35.71 -46.91 -0.48
C PRO A 12 -34.57 -47.87 -0.16
N LEU A 13 -34.18 -47.94 1.12
CA LEU A 13 -33.11 -48.82 1.57
C LEU A 13 -33.68 -50.22 1.86
N PRO A 14 -33.15 -51.30 1.24
CA PRO A 14 -33.61 -52.65 1.54
C PRO A 14 -33.22 -53.07 2.97
N ALA A 15 -33.93 -54.07 3.50
CA ALA A 15 -33.67 -54.60 4.84
C ALA A 15 -32.21 -55.08 4.98
N GLY A 16 -31.52 -54.58 6.01
CA GLY A 16 -30.10 -54.85 6.26
C GLY A 16 -29.12 -54.10 5.34
N GLY A 17 -29.62 -53.23 4.46
CA GLY A 17 -28.79 -52.36 3.62
C GLY A 17 -28.07 -51.28 4.42
N ILE A 18 -26.97 -50.78 3.87
CA ILE A 18 -26.21 -49.64 4.41
C ILE A 18 -26.17 -48.57 3.33
N LEU A 19 -26.49 -47.32 3.72
CA LEU A 19 -26.29 -46.15 2.88
C LEU A 19 -25.08 -45.38 3.41
N LEU A 20 -24.11 -45.13 2.52
CA LEU A 20 -22.99 -44.22 2.78
C LEU A 20 -23.20 -42.99 1.90
N ASP A 21 -23.07 -41.83 2.51
CA ASP A 21 -23.32 -40.56 1.84
C ASP A 21 -22.38 -39.47 2.35
N THR A 22 -22.17 -38.45 1.52
CA THR A 22 -21.31 -37.30 1.82
C THR A 22 -22.09 -36.02 1.53
N ILE A 23 -22.15 -35.14 2.51
CA ILE A 23 -22.75 -33.81 2.35
C ILE A 23 -21.67 -32.73 2.40
N SER A 24 -21.86 -31.69 1.60
CA SER A 24 -21.06 -30.45 1.66
C SER A 24 -22.01 -29.27 1.75
N PHE A 25 -21.73 -28.34 2.64
CA PHE A 25 -22.54 -27.14 2.86
C PHE A 25 -21.65 -26.00 3.39
N PRO A 26 -21.96 -24.73 3.11
CA PRO A 26 -21.20 -23.60 3.63
C PRO A 26 -21.38 -23.48 5.15
N THR A 27 -20.28 -23.22 5.85
CA THR A 27 -20.27 -22.98 7.29
C THR A 27 -20.22 -21.49 7.66
N GLN A 28 -20.27 -20.60 6.66
CA GLN A 28 -20.29 -19.15 6.90
C GLN A 28 -21.47 -18.76 7.79
N GLY A 29 -21.19 -18.00 8.85
CA GLY A 29 -22.18 -17.61 9.85
C GLY A 29 -22.51 -18.69 10.88
N LEU A 30 -21.90 -19.87 10.82
CA LEU A 30 -22.06 -20.96 11.79
C LEU A 30 -20.95 -20.99 12.83
N GLY A 31 -20.35 -19.87 13.22
CA GLY A 31 -19.24 -19.84 14.17
C GLY A 31 -19.54 -20.56 15.50
N GLY A 32 -18.58 -21.37 15.98
CA GLY A 32 -18.68 -22.11 17.24
C GLY A 32 -19.36 -23.48 17.12
N TRP A 33 -20.03 -23.93 18.18
CA TRP A 33 -20.61 -25.27 18.27
C TRP A 33 -21.91 -25.40 17.49
N ASN A 34 -21.93 -26.37 16.58
CA ASN A 34 -23.08 -26.72 15.76
C ASN A 34 -23.44 -28.19 15.93
N THR A 35 -24.65 -28.54 15.50
CA THR A 35 -25.11 -29.92 15.44
C THR A 35 -25.78 -30.15 14.09
N LEU A 36 -25.19 -31.02 13.29
CA LEU A 36 -25.83 -31.59 12.12
C LEU A 36 -26.83 -32.64 12.61
N VAL A 37 -28.10 -32.45 12.28
CA VAL A 37 -29.18 -33.41 12.57
C VAL A 37 -29.57 -34.09 11.27
N ILE A 38 -29.46 -35.40 11.24
CA ILE A 38 -29.88 -36.24 10.12
C ILE A 38 -31.10 -37.02 10.60
N GLU A 39 -32.18 -36.95 9.83
CA GLU A 39 -33.44 -37.60 10.16
C GLU A 39 -33.83 -38.53 9.02
N ALA A 40 -33.85 -39.84 9.30
CA ALA A 40 -34.35 -40.84 8.37
C ALA A 40 -35.88 -40.79 8.32
N ASN A 41 -36.47 -40.87 7.13
CA ASN A 41 -37.92 -40.84 6.92
C ASN A 41 -38.60 -39.62 7.59
N GLY A 42 -37.96 -38.45 7.50
CA GLY A 42 -38.47 -37.20 8.07
C GLY A 42 -39.74 -36.66 7.39
N ILE A 43 -40.19 -35.50 7.85
CA ILE A 43 -41.35 -34.78 7.29
C ILE A 43 -40.99 -34.17 5.94
N ASP A 44 -41.76 -34.49 4.91
CA ASP A 44 -41.77 -33.78 3.63
C ASP A 44 -42.21 -32.34 3.87
N SER A 45 -41.33 -31.38 3.57
CA SER A 45 -41.57 -29.96 3.81
C SER A 45 -42.67 -29.34 2.93
N ALA A 46 -43.04 -29.98 1.81
CA ALA A 46 -44.13 -29.55 0.94
C ALA A 46 -45.48 -30.13 1.36
N THR A 47 -45.52 -31.37 1.85
CA THR A 47 -46.77 -32.05 2.24
C THR A 47 -47.05 -32.04 3.73
N MET A 48 -46.05 -31.66 4.55
CA MET A 48 -46.10 -31.68 6.02
C MET A 48 -46.45 -33.06 6.59
N ARG A 49 -46.07 -34.14 5.89
CA ARG A 49 -46.29 -35.53 6.28
C ARG A 49 -44.97 -36.30 6.26
N TYR A 50 -44.86 -37.34 7.09
CA TYR A 50 -43.73 -38.25 7.05
C TYR A 50 -43.67 -39.00 5.72
N ASP A 51 -42.46 -39.14 5.18
CA ASP A 51 -42.22 -39.90 3.94
C ASP A 51 -42.56 -41.39 4.11
N GLN A 52 -42.34 -41.95 5.31
CA GLN A 52 -42.74 -43.31 5.69
C GLN A 52 -43.21 -43.33 7.16
N PRO A 53 -44.35 -43.98 7.49
CA PRO A 53 -44.76 -44.16 8.87
C PRO A 53 -43.81 -45.11 9.61
N GLU A 54 -43.32 -44.69 10.78
CA GLU A 54 -42.42 -45.46 11.64
C GLU A 54 -43.14 -45.90 12.91
N MET A 55 -42.83 -47.11 13.39
CA MET A 55 -43.36 -47.60 14.67
C MET A 55 -42.76 -46.83 15.86
N ALA A 56 -41.50 -46.43 15.72
CA ALA A 56 -40.77 -45.59 16.66
C ALA A 56 -39.91 -44.61 15.86
N HIS A 57 -40.05 -43.30 16.15
CA HIS A 57 -39.33 -42.25 15.40
C HIS A 57 -38.06 -41.78 16.12
N PHE A 58 -37.96 -41.99 17.43
CA PHE A 58 -36.83 -41.51 18.23
C PHE A 58 -35.48 -42.13 17.82
N ASN A 59 -35.52 -43.29 17.15
CA ASN A 59 -34.36 -44.01 16.62
C ASN A 59 -34.06 -43.70 15.14
N ASN A 60 -34.73 -42.70 14.56
CA ASN A 60 -34.49 -42.25 13.18
C ASN A 60 -33.57 -41.02 13.10
N ILE A 61 -33.11 -40.52 14.25
CA ILE A 61 -32.34 -39.29 14.35
C ILE A 61 -30.88 -39.62 14.65
N ALA A 62 -29.99 -39.15 13.79
CA ALA A 62 -28.56 -39.08 14.07
C ALA A 62 -28.14 -37.62 14.29
N GLN A 63 -27.21 -37.41 15.22
CA GLN A 63 -26.68 -36.09 15.54
C GLN A 63 -25.15 -36.13 15.51
N LEU A 64 -24.56 -35.24 14.73
CA LEU A 64 -23.13 -35.03 14.68
C LEU A 64 -22.82 -33.62 15.17
N ARG A 65 -22.06 -33.51 16.25
CA ARG A 65 -21.58 -32.22 16.75
C ARG A 65 -20.29 -31.87 16.06
N PHE A 66 -20.16 -30.61 15.66
CA PHE A 66 -18.95 -30.07 15.07
C PHE A 66 -18.77 -28.63 15.52
N GLU A 67 -17.52 -28.17 15.54
CA GLU A 67 -17.18 -26.79 15.81
C GLU A 67 -16.70 -26.15 14.50
N VAL A 68 -17.10 -24.90 14.28
CA VAL A 68 -16.62 -24.08 13.16
C VAL A 68 -15.76 -22.98 13.75
N ASP A 69 -14.48 -23.01 13.41
CA ASP A 69 -13.56 -21.96 13.80
C ASP A 69 -14.00 -20.63 13.19
N VAL A 70 -13.92 -19.57 13.99
CA VAL A 70 -14.19 -18.21 13.57
C VAL A 70 -12.86 -17.51 13.46
N ASP A 71 -12.64 -16.93 12.30
CA ASP A 71 -11.52 -16.05 12.05
C ASP A 71 -11.67 -14.76 12.88
N ARG A 72 -10.59 -14.44 13.60
CA ARG A 72 -10.48 -13.32 14.55
C ARG A 72 -9.17 -12.58 14.41
N GLU A 73 -8.35 -12.94 13.43
CA GLU A 73 -7.08 -12.27 13.22
C GLU A 73 -7.32 -11.00 12.42
N ASN A 74 -6.52 -9.97 12.68
CA ASN A 74 -6.70 -8.69 12.00
C ASN A 74 -5.89 -8.73 10.70
N PRO A 75 -6.47 -8.34 9.56
CA PRO A 75 -5.70 -8.22 8.33
C PRO A 75 -4.68 -7.09 8.45
N LEU A 76 -3.56 -7.22 7.75
CA LEU A 76 -2.51 -6.23 7.69
C LEU A 76 -2.80 -5.20 6.59
N LEU A 77 -3.06 -3.95 6.98
CA LEU A 77 -3.18 -2.82 6.07
C LEU A 77 -1.82 -2.14 5.89
N ASP A 78 -1.40 -1.97 4.64
CA ASP A 78 -0.22 -1.19 4.28
C ASP A 78 -0.56 -0.09 3.27
N VAL A 79 0.12 1.06 3.37
CA VAL A 79 -0.11 2.20 2.49
C VAL A 79 1.21 2.81 2.03
N THR A 80 1.40 2.90 0.72
CA THR A 80 2.58 3.50 0.11
C THR A 80 2.22 4.60 -0.88
N PHE A 81 3.16 5.53 -1.07
CA PHE A 81 3.10 6.62 -2.03
C PHE A 81 4.28 6.46 -2.97
N ASP A 82 4.03 6.33 -4.27
CA ASP A 82 5.05 6.09 -5.30
C ASP A 82 5.99 4.91 -4.93
N GLY A 83 5.43 3.88 -4.31
CA GLY A 83 6.14 2.67 -3.85
C GLY A 83 6.96 2.82 -2.57
N ILE A 84 6.78 3.90 -1.79
CA ILE A 84 7.43 4.07 -0.48
C ILE A 84 6.47 4.44 0.65
N HIS A 85 6.85 4.06 1.87
CA HIS A 85 6.25 4.62 3.09
C HIS A 85 6.74 6.04 3.32
N ILE A 86 5.81 6.92 3.65
CA ILE A 86 6.09 8.31 4.00
C ILE A 86 5.88 8.54 5.50
N LEU A 87 6.50 9.59 6.03
CA LEU A 87 6.28 10.06 7.39
C LEU A 87 5.40 11.31 7.40
N ASP A 88 4.85 11.63 8.57
CA ASP A 88 4.08 12.86 8.76
C ASP A 88 4.88 14.10 8.36
N GLY A 89 4.34 14.87 7.41
CA GLY A 89 4.92 16.09 6.89
C GLY A 89 5.90 15.89 5.73
N ASP A 90 6.08 14.68 5.23
CA ASP A 90 6.86 14.45 4.01
C ASP A 90 6.19 15.14 2.80
N ILE A 91 7.03 15.58 1.86
CA ILE A 91 6.58 16.13 0.58
C ILE A 91 6.27 14.98 -0.36
N VAL A 92 5.09 15.03 -0.96
CA VAL A 92 4.58 14.02 -1.91
C VAL A 92 4.33 14.68 -3.26
N SER A 93 4.42 13.89 -4.34
CA SER A 93 4.02 14.33 -5.67
C SER A 93 2.61 14.92 -5.68
N ALA A 94 2.39 15.98 -6.46
CA ALA A 94 1.03 16.46 -6.74
C ALA A 94 0.23 15.49 -7.63
N ARG A 95 0.88 14.45 -8.18
CA ARG A 95 0.27 13.31 -8.89
C ARG A 95 0.90 12.00 -8.41
N PRO A 96 0.66 11.61 -7.15
CA PRO A 96 1.23 10.38 -6.63
C PRO A 96 0.42 9.18 -7.09
N GLU A 97 1.07 8.02 -7.09
CA GLU A 97 0.41 6.75 -7.02
C GLU A 97 0.33 6.30 -5.56
N ILE A 98 -0.87 6.27 -5.00
CA ILE A 98 -1.13 5.79 -3.65
C ILE A 98 -1.62 4.35 -3.77
N GLU A 99 -0.86 3.42 -3.20
CA GLU A 99 -1.25 2.02 -3.11
C GLU A 99 -1.67 1.71 -1.67
N VAL A 100 -2.84 1.10 -1.52
CA VAL A 100 -3.32 0.54 -0.26
C VAL A 100 -3.41 -0.97 -0.46
N SER A 101 -2.67 -1.76 0.32
CA SER A 101 -2.81 -3.22 0.33
C SER A 101 -3.45 -3.70 1.62
N LEU A 102 -4.21 -4.78 1.52
CA LEU A 102 -4.77 -5.50 2.65
C LEU A 102 -4.43 -6.97 2.48
N ASP A 103 -3.58 -7.46 3.38
CA ASP A 103 -3.13 -8.86 3.44
C ASP A 103 -3.79 -9.56 4.62
N ASP A 104 -4.40 -10.70 4.35
CA ASP A 104 -5.18 -11.48 5.31
C ASP A 104 -4.68 -12.93 5.32
N GLU A 105 -4.62 -13.56 6.48
CA GLU A 105 -4.05 -14.91 6.58
C GLU A 105 -5.05 -16.02 6.22
N ASN A 106 -6.34 -15.68 6.05
CA ASN A 106 -7.40 -16.64 5.79
C ASN A 106 -7.37 -17.13 4.32
N PRO A 107 -7.10 -18.42 4.06
CA PRO A 107 -6.94 -18.93 2.70
C PRO A 107 -8.29 -19.26 2.02
N VAL A 108 -9.41 -19.07 2.70
CA VAL A 108 -10.76 -19.46 2.22
C VAL A 108 -11.66 -18.25 2.04
N LEU A 109 -11.62 -17.29 2.97
CA LEU A 109 -12.44 -16.09 2.94
C LEU A 109 -11.71 -14.96 2.20
N LEU A 110 -11.53 -15.16 0.89
CA LEU A 110 -10.75 -14.26 0.06
C LEU A 110 -11.45 -12.94 -0.24
N LEU A 111 -10.65 -11.87 -0.38
CA LEU A 111 -11.05 -10.57 -0.91
C LEU A 111 -10.99 -10.57 -2.45
N ASP A 112 -11.70 -11.50 -3.07
CA ASP A 112 -11.56 -11.88 -4.48
C ASP A 112 -12.62 -11.24 -5.42
N SER A 113 -13.53 -10.42 -4.88
CA SER A 113 -14.69 -9.90 -5.61
C SER A 113 -14.75 -8.37 -5.62
N PRO A 114 -15.25 -7.74 -6.71
CA PRO A 114 -15.51 -6.30 -6.73
C PRO A 114 -16.45 -5.80 -5.63
N SER A 115 -17.29 -6.66 -5.06
CA SER A 115 -18.15 -6.32 -3.91
C SER A 115 -17.36 -5.98 -2.65
N ASP A 116 -16.13 -6.47 -2.54
CA ASP A 116 -15.31 -6.38 -1.34
C ASP A 116 -14.73 -4.97 -1.16
N THR A 117 -14.84 -4.13 -2.20
CA THR A 117 -14.65 -2.68 -2.11
C THR A 117 -15.47 -2.02 -0.99
N ALA A 118 -16.59 -2.63 -0.57
CA ALA A 118 -17.39 -2.18 0.56
C ALA A 118 -16.68 -2.29 1.92
N TYR A 119 -15.60 -3.08 2.01
CA TYR A 119 -14.82 -3.27 3.23
C TYR A 119 -13.77 -2.18 3.45
N PHE A 120 -13.50 -1.35 2.44
CA PHE A 120 -12.53 -0.28 2.50
C PHE A 120 -13.19 1.09 2.74
N LYS A 121 -12.55 1.88 3.60
CA LYS A 121 -12.90 3.27 3.85
C LYS A 121 -11.64 4.12 3.67
N VAL A 122 -11.61 4.92 2.62
CA VAL A 122 -10.54 5.86 2.32
C VAL A 122 -11.10 7.27 2.47
N PHE A 123 -10.43 8.11 3.26
CA PHE A 123 -10.75 9.52 3.40
C PHE A 123 -9.53 10.38 3.09
N LEU A 124 -9.78 11.53 2.49
CA LEU A 124 -8.77 12.54 2.23
C LEU A 124 -9.18 13.84 2.91
N GLN A 125 -8.28 14.38 3.72
CA GLN A 125 -8.39 15.72 4.26
C GLN A 125 -7.63 16.70 3.36
N SER A 126 -8.31 17.71 2.84
CA SER A 126 -7.71 18.78 2.03
C SER A 126 -7.07 19.88 2.90
N PRO A 127 -6.25 20.78 2.30
CA PRO A 127 -5.57 21.86 3.03
C PRO A 127 -6.49 22.85 3.76
N ASP A 128 -7.74 22.98 3.33
CA ASP A 128 -8.77 23.77 4.01
C ASP A 128 -9.39 23.06 5.23
N GLY A 129 -8.97 21.82 5.50
CA GLY A 129 -9.40 21.01 6.62
C GLY A 129 -10.65 20.16 6.35
N GLN A 130 -11.25 20.25 5.17
CA GLN A 130 -12.40 19.41 4.81
C GLN A 130 -11.97 17.95 4.68
N LEU A 131 -12.76 17.04 5.27
CA LEU A 131 -12.53 15.60 5.21
C LEU A 131 -13.59 14.98 4.30
N GLU A 132 -13.14 14.36 3.21
CA GLU A 132 -14.02 13.73 2.22
C GLU A 132 -13.76 12.24 2.11
N ARG A 133 -14.82 11.45 1.96
CA ARG A 133 -14.69 10.02 1.64
C ARG A 133 -14.41 9.86 0.15
N ILE A 134 -13.35 9.14 -0.18
CA ILE A 134 -13.04 8.75 -1.54
C ILE A 134 -13.74 7.43 -1.85
N TYR A 135 -14.62 7.45 -2.84
CA TYR A 135 -15.32 6.26 -3.34
C TYR A 135 -14.59 5.71 -4.55
N PHE A 136 -14.74 4.41 -4.84
CA PHE A 136 -14.13 3.76 -6.01
C PHE A 136 -14.62 4.36 -7.33
N ARG A 137 -15.86 4.85 -7.36
CA ARG A 137 -16.45 5.58 -8.47
C ARG A 137 -17.07 6.87 -7.98
N ASP A 138 -17.00 7.92 -8.78
CA ASP A 138 -17.69 9.18 -8.48
C ASP A 138 -19.18 9.13 -8.84
N GLY A 139 -19.89 10.24 -8.60
CA GLY A 139 -21.32 10.37 -8.88
C GLY A 139 -21.71 10.25 -10.36
N THR A 140 -20.73 10.28 -11.28
CA THR A 140 -20.92 10.06 -12.72
C THR A 140 -20.58 8.63 -13.16
N GLY A 141 -20.05 7.81 -12.25
CA GLY A 141 -19.64 6.43 -12.49
C GLY A 141 -18.20 6.27 -13.00
N GLN A 142 -17.44 7.37 -13.11
CA GLN A 142 -16.03 7.33 -13.46
C GLN A 142 -15.21 6.72 -12.32
N GLU A 143 -14.28 5.84 -12.66
CA GLU A 143 -13.39 5.19 -11.69
C GLU A 143 -12.38 6.19 -11.12
N GLN A 144 -12.34 6.26 -9.79
CA GLN A 144 -11.45 7.12 -9.00
C GLN A 144 -10.37 6.27 -8.30
N MET A 145 -10.73 5.07 -7.87
CA MET A 145 -9.81 4.07 -7.31
C MET A 145 -10.01 2.74 -8.02
N GLN A 146 -8.91 2.05 -8.31
CA GLN A 146 -8.90 0.75 -8.95
C GLN A 146 -8.70 -0.33 -7.87
N PHE A 147 -9.63 -1.28 -7.77
CA PHE A 147 -9.48 -2.45 -6.90
C PHE A 147 -8.83 -3.61 -7.66
N ILE A 148 -7.80 -4.20 -7.07
CA ILE A 148 -7.19 -5.46 -7.50
C ILE A 148 -7.59 -6.52 -6.46
N PRO A 149 -8.46 -7.48 -6.82
CA PRO A 149 -8.85 -8.55 -5.91
C PRO A 149 -7.67 -9.47 -5.60
N ALA A 150 -7.78 -10.18 -4.48
CA ALA A 150 -6.86 -11.26 -4.14
C ALA A 150 -6.91 -12.39 -5.17
N ASP A 151 -5.77 -13.04 -5.40
CA ASP A 151 -5.65 -14.23 -6.24
C ASP A 151 -5.13 -15.38 -5.36
N GLY A 152 -6.03 -16.26 -4.94
CA GLY A 152 -5.74 -17.29 -3.93
C GLY A 152 -4.55 -18.19 -4.31
N PRO A 153 -3.80 -18.72 -3.34
CA PRO A 153 -4.07 -18.76 -1.90
C PRO A 153 -3.60 -17.51 -1.12
N GLU A 154 -2.95 -16.55 -1.78
CA GLU A 154 -2.53 -15.30 -1.15
C GLU A 154 -3.74 -14.37 -1.07
N ASN A 155 -4.23 -14.09 0.14
CA ASN A 155 -5.39 -13.22 0.36
C ASN A 155 -4.96 -11.74 0.42
N GLU A 156 -4.17 -11.31 -0.56
CA GLU A 156 -3.69 -9.94 -0.66
C GLU A 156 -4.47 -9.19 -1.74
N SER A 157 -5.23 -8.18 -1.33
CA SER A 157 -5.92 -7.26 -2.24
C SER A 157 -5.24 -5.90 -2.25
N ARG A 158 -5.39 -5.15 -3.36
CA ARG A 158 -4.78 -3.82 -3.53
C ARG A 158 -5.78 -2.80 -4.04
N ILE A 159 -5.58 -1.54 -3.66
CA ILE A 159 -6.26 -0.39 -4.23
C ILE A 159 -5.20 0.56 -4.78
N HIS A 160 -5.30 0.89 -6.06
CA HIS A 160 -4.55 2.00 -6.64
C HIS A 160 -5.41 3.25 -6.69
N TYR A 161 -4.95 4.30 -6.02
CA TYR A 161 -5.52 5.63 -6.06
C TYR A 161 -4.52 6.60 -6.66
N ARG A 162 -4.87 7.22 -7.79
CA ARG A 162 -3.97 8.09 -8.57
C ARG A 162 -4.55 9.52 -8.68
N PRO A 163 -4.64 10.27 -7.56
CA PRO A 163 -5.23 11.60 -7.56
C PRO A 163 -4.35 12.63 -8.26
N THR A 164 -4.95 13.77 -8.59
CA THR A 164 -4.20 15.01 -8.88
C THR A 164 -4.57 16.05 -7.83
N PHE A 165 -3.57 16.47 -7.05
CA PHE A 165 -3.72 17.48 -6.00
C PHE A 165 -3.44 18.88 -6.57
N GLU A 166 -4.49 19.61 -6.92
CA GLU A 166 -4.38 20.94 -7.55
C GLU A 166 -4.08 22.08 -6.55
N ILE A 167 -4.28 21.86 -5.25
CA ILE A 167 -4.11 22.88 -4.21
C ILE A 167 -2.83 22.59 -3.44
N ASP A 168 -1.96 23.58 -3.31
CA ASP A 168 -0.78 23.48 -2.45
C ASP A 168 -1.19 23.49 -0.97
N GLY A 169 -0.54 22.66 -0.17
CA GLY A 169 -0.74 22.64 1.28
C GLY A 169 -0.66 21.25 1.89
N ARG A 170 -1.09 21.15 3.14
CA ARG A 170 -1.05 19.92 3.92
C ARG A 170 -2.33 19.11 3.73
N TYR A 171 -2.17 17.88 3.28
CA TYR A 171 -3.23 16.88 3.20
C TYR A 171 -3.08 15.86 4.32
N ALA A 172 -4.15 15.09 4.58
CA ALA A 172 -4.04 13.86 5.35
C ALA A 172 -4.85 12.74 4.69
N LEU A 173 -4.26 11.56 4.54
CA LEU A 173 -4.95 10.35 4.10
C LEU A 173 -5.32 9.52 5.33
N LEU A 174 -6.57 9.08 5.40
CA LEU A 174 -7.03 8.13 6.40
C LEU A 174 -7.55 6.87 5.71
N VAL A 175 -7.14 5.70 6.19
CA VAL A 175 -7.54 4.41 5.63
C VAL A 175 -7.91 3.45 6.74
N GLN A 176 -9.07 2.82 6.61
CA GLN A 176 -9.53 1.73 7.46
C GLN A 176 -10.08 0.63 6.55
N ALA A 177 -9.68 -0.61 6.79
CA ALA A 177 -10.22 -1.75 6.09
C ALA A 177 -10.65 -2.85 7.06
N ARG A 178 -11.30 -3.87 6.52
CA ARG A 178 -11.67 -5.09 7.23
C ARG A 178 -11.65 -6.27 6.28
N ASP A 179 -11.47 -7.45 6.82
CA ASP A 179 -11.60 -8.70 6.09
C ASP A 179 -13.09 -9.07 5.87
N VAL A 180 -13.32 -10.25 5.28
CA VAL A 180 -14.66 -10.84 5.07
C VAL A 180 -15.32 -11.23 6.40
N SER A 181 -14.52 -11.60 7.40
CA SER A 181 -14.95 -11.96 8.77
C SER A 181 -15.35 -10.74 9.62
N ASN A 182 -15.09 -9.53 9.13
CA ASN A 182 -15.26 -8.22 9.76
C ASN A 182 -14.20 -7.85 10.82
N ASN A 183 -13.05 -8.52 10.84
CA ASN A 183 -11.93 -8.05 11.66
C ASN A 183 -11.34 -6.79 11.02
N LEU A 184 -11.14 -5.75 11.82
CA LEU A 184 -10.60 -4.47 11.36
C LEU A 184 -9.09 -4.61 11.11
N SER A 185 -8.53 -3.81 10.21
CA SER A 185 -7.08 -3.79 9.97
C SER A 185 -6.25 -3.13 11.09
N GLY A 186 -6.89 -2.80 12.21
CA GLY A 186 -6.29 -2.14 13.36
C GLY A 186 -7.35 -1.45 14.24
N ASP A 187 -6.99 -1.14 15.48
CA ASP A 187 -7.87 -0.42 16.42
C ASP A 187 -8.12 1.04 16.01
N ASN A 188 -7.18 1.63 15.27
CA ASN A 188 -7.25 3.00 14.78
C ASN A 188 -7.05 3.02 13.27
N ASP A 189 -7.75 3.94 12.60
CA ASP A 189 -7.53 4.24 11.19
C ASP A 189 -6.05 4.56 10.94
N TYR A 190 -5.47 3.98 9.89
CA TYR A 190 -4.19 4.44 9.36
C TYR A 190 -4.35 5.92 9.02
N ARG A 191 -3.42 6.77 9.47
CA ARG A 191 -3.43 8.20 9.18
C ARG A 191 -2.03 8.68 8.88
N VAL A 192 -1.88 9.40 7.76
CA VAL A 192 -0.63 10.08 7.42
C VAL A 192 -0.91 11.46 6.84
N SER A 193 -0.17 12.46 7.31
CA SER A 193 -0.25 13.83 6.82
C SER A 193 0.94 14.11 5.90
N PHE A 194 0.72 14.78 4.77
CA PHE A 194 1.77 15.07 3.80
C PHE A 194 1.60 16.45 3.19
N GLU A 195 2.67 17.02 2.65
CA GLU A 195 2.66 18.33 2.00
C GLU A 195 2.74 18.18 0.49
N VAL A 196 1.85 18.87 -0.22
CA VAL A 196 1.86 18.97 -1.67
C VAL A 196 2.26 20.38 -2.07
N ILE A 197 3.24 20.47 -2.98
CA ILE A 197 3.68 21.72 -3.60
C ILE A 197 3.73 21.48 -5.10
N ASN A 198 2.81 22.10 -5.86
CA ASN A 198 2.67 21.91 -7.30
C ASN A 198 3.81 22.55 -8.10
N ARG A 199 4.38 23.65 -7.60
CA ARG A 199 5.49 24.32 -8.27
C ARG A 199 6.71 23.38 -8.31
N PRO A 200 7.28 23.09 -9.50
CA PRO A 200 8.48 22.26 -9.59
C PRO A 200 9.68 23.04 -9.06
N THR A 201 10.24 22.59 -7.94
CA THR A 201 11.43 23.19 -7.32
C THR A 201 12.35 22.13 -6.78
N ILE A 202 13.63 22.47 -6.61
CA ILE A 202 14.61 21.65 -5.90
C ILE A 202 15.20 22.47 -4.75
N THR A 203 15.37 21.88 -3.57
CA THR A 203 16.10 22.56 -2.49
C THR A 203 17.58 22.71 -2.83
N GLU A 204 18.31 23.48 -2.03
CA GLU A 204 19.76 23.42 -2.14
C GLU A 204 20.24 21.98 -1.88
N VAL A 205 21.07 21.45 -2.79
CA VAL A 205 21.56 20.07 -2.71
C VAL A 205 22.72 20.02 -1.76
N LEU A 206 22.52 19.43 -0.59
CA LEU A 206 23.53 19.31 0.45
C LEU A 206 24.39 18.08 0.23
N ASN A 207 25.61 18.09 0.75
CA ASN A 207 26.41 16.88 0.83
C ASN A 207 26.53 16.42 2.29
N TYR A 208 26.34 15.12 2.53
CA TYR A 208 26.46 14.53 3.87
C TYR A 208 27.17 13.16 3.81
N PRO A 209 28.13 12.91 4.72
CA PRO A 209 28.70 13.85 5.70
C PRO A 209 29.53 14.98 5.06
N ASN A 210 29.64 16.13 5.73
CA ASN A 210 30.54 17.22 5.37
C ASN A 210 31.07 17.89 6.65
N PRO A 211 32.39 17.93 6.90
CA PRO A 211 33.48 17.30 6.13
C PRO A 211 33.39 15.77 6.08
N PHE A 212 34.11 15.13 5.13
CA PHE A 212 34.14 13.66 5.00
C PHE A 212 35.55 13.10 4.84
N THR A 213 35.73 11.82 5.21
CA THR A 213 36.99 11.06 5.11
C THR A 213 36.92 9.93 4.09
N THR A 214 35.81 9.18 4.09
CA THR A 214 35.59 8.04 3.19
C THR A 214 34.76 8.43 1.98
N SER A 215 33.56 8.94 2.18
CA SER A 215 32.66 9.35 1.09
C SER A 215 31.57 10.31 1.56
N THR A 216 30.98 11.06 0.63
CA THR A 216 29.80 11.90 0.85
C THR A 216 28.71 11.61 -0.18
N ARG A 217 27.45 11.71 0.20
CA ARG A 217 26.29 11.64 -0.70
C ARG A 217 25.62 13.00 -0.83
N PHE A 218 24.78 13.16 -1.84
CA PHE A 218 23.99 14.36 -2.07
C PHE A 218 22.56 14.18 -1.56
N VAL A 219 22.07 15.13 -0.78
CA VAL A 219 20.75 15.12 -0.13
C VAL A 219 19.98 16.34 -0.60
N PHE A 220 18.76 16.13 -1.09
CA PHE A 220 17.93 17.20 -1.65
C PHE A 220 16.46 16.81 -1.64
N THR A 221 15.59 17.80 -1.72
CA THR A 221 14.15 17.60 -1.83
C THR A 221 13.65 18.22 -3.12
N ILE A 222 12.76 17.50 -3.82
CA ILE A 222 12.09 17.95 -5.03
C ILE A 222 10.61 18.14 -4.74
N THR A 223 10.01 19.17 -5.33
CA THR A 223 8.56 19.40 -5.33
C THR A 223 8.02 19.35 -6.75
N GLY A 224 6.70 19.25 -6.91
CA GLY A 224 6.03 19.28 -8.20
C GLY A 224 5.22 18.00 -8.47
N ARG A 225 4.93 17.77 -9.75
CA ARG A 225 4.14 16.63 -10.24
C ARG A 225 5.00 15.47 -10.74
N GLU A 226 6.24 15.76 -11.06
CA GLU A 226 7.16 14.83 -11.70
C GLU A 226 8.61 15.21 -11.33
N PRO A 227 9.52 14.21 -11.26
CA PRO A 227 10.93 14.49 -11.01
C PRO A 227 11.61 15.14 -12.24
N PRO A 228 12.78 15.77 -12.06
CA PRO A 228 13.58 16.31 -13.15
C PRO A 228 13.86 15.26 -14.24
N THR A 229 13.72 15.64 -15.50
CA THR A 229 14.13 14.80 -16.66
C THR A 229 15.64 14.72 -16.84
N TYR A 230 16.37 15.66 -16.24
CA TYR A 230 17.82 15.72 -16.30
C TYR A 230 18.37 16.30 -14.99
N MET A 231 19.40 15.66 -14.46
CA MET A 231 20.13 16.17 -13.31
C MET A 231 21.61 15.80 -13.43
N LYS A 232 22.50 16.73 -13.05
CA LYS A 232 23.92 16.42 -12.85
C LYS A 232 24.52 17.21 -11.70
N VAL A 233 25.52 16.62 -11.06
CA VAL A 233 26.37 17.31 -10.08
C VAL A 233 27.77 17.44 -10.66
N GLN A 234 28.26 18.68 -10.79
CA GLN A 234 29.61 18.96 -11.24
C GLN A 234 30.48 19.31 -10.04
N ILE A 235 31.49 18.48 -9.77
CA ILE A 235 32.46 18.68 -8.69
C ILE A 235 33.72 19.31 -9.28
N MET A 236 34.21 20.36 -8.63
CA MET A 236 35.34 21.15 -9.12
C MET A 236 36.28 21.58 -8.00
N THR A 237 37.52 21.84 -8.38
CA THR A 237 38.51 22.52 -7.51
C THR A 237 38.13 23.98 -7.29
N VAL A 238 38.73 24.63 -6.29
CA VAL A 238 38.55 26.08 -6.03
C VAL A 238 38.98 26.98 -7.20
N THR A 239 39.77 26.47 -8.14
CA THR A 239 40.15 27.20 -9.37
C THR A 239 39.15 26.98 -10.52
N GLY A 240 38.06 26.24 -10.30
CA GLY A 240 37.01 25.98 -11.28
C GLY A 240 37.26 24.80 -12.22
N ARG A 241 38.38 24.07 -12.08
CA ARG A 241 38.62 22.84 -12.85
C ARG A 241 37.66 21.75 -12.37
N VAL A 242 36.81 21.27 -13.27
CA VAL A 242 35.94 20.10 -13.05
C VAL A 242 36.81 18.86 -12.87
N VAL A 243 36.55 18.12 -11.80
CA VAL A 243 37.25 16.87 -11.46
C VAL A 243 36.34 15.66 -11.59
N ARG A 244 35.02 15.83 -11.44
CA ARG A 244 34.05 14.74 -11.53
C ARG A 244 32.68 15.26 -11.96
N GLU A 245 32.00 14.56 -12.88
CA GLU A 245 30.60 14.82 -13.24
C GLU A 245 29.70 13.64 -12.88
N VAL A 246 28.89 13.81 -11.82
CA VAL A 246 27.92 12.79 -11.42
C VAL A 246 26.67 12.92 -12.28
N THR A 247 26.41 11.91 -13.10
CA THR A 247 25.27 11.86 -14.01
C THR A 247 23.98 11.45 -13.29
N MET A 248 22.82 11.73 -13.89
CA MET A 248 21.52 11.31 -13.34
C MET A 248 21.44 9.80 -13.07
N GLN A 249 22.05 8.98 -13.95
CA GLN A 249 22.11 7.53 -13.77
C GLN A 249 22.88 7.14 -12.51
N GLU A 250 23.92 7.88 -12.16
CA GLU A 250 24.71 7.63 -10.94
C GLU A 250 24.05 8.20 -9.69
N ILE A 251 23.34 9.34 -9.83
CA ILE A 251 22.52 9.88 -8.73
C ILE A 251 21.48 8.85 -8.29
N GLY A 252 20.96 8.03 -9.20
CA GLY A 252 20.00 6.98 -8.94
C GLY A 252 18.56 7.42 -9.22
N THR A 253 17.60 6.66 -8.71
CA THR A 253 16.17 6.98 -8.89
C THR A 253 15.81 8.28 -8.16
N VAL A 254 15.47 9.32 -8.92
CA VAL A 254 15.03 10.62 -8.38
C VAL A 254 13.52 10.69 -8.36
N ARG A 255 12.94 11.10 -7.23
CA ARG A 255 11.50 11.23 -7.02
C ARG A 255 11.13 12.60 -6.46
N VAL A 256 9.83 12.93 -6.51
CA VAL A 256 9.32 14.05 -5.72
C VAL A 256 9.40 13.67 -4.23
N GLY A 257 9.70 14.64 -3.37
CA GLY A 257 10.00 14.42 -1.96
C GLY A 257 11.50 14.37 -1.67
N ARG A 258 11.87 13.73 -0.54
CA ARG A 258 13.26 13.67 -0.06
C ARG A 258 14.06 12.61 -0.84
N ASN A 259 15.24 13.00 -1.29
CA ASN A 259 16.17 12.16 -2.04
C ASN A 259 17.54 12.14 -1.37
N ILE A 260 18.22 10.99 -1.49
CA ILE A 260 19.63 10.80 -1.18
C ILE A 260 20.25 10.08 -2.37
N SER A 261 21.34 10.61 -2.93
CA SER A 261 21.98 10.00 -4.08
C SER A 261 22.52 8.60 -3.76
N GLU A 262 22.35 7.67 -4.70
CA GLU A 262 22.98 6.35 -4.65
C GLU A 262 24.50 6.49 -4.74
N PHE A 263 24.97 7.34 -5.67
CA PHE A 263 26.37 7.73 -5.77
C PHE A 263 26.88 8.35 -4.48
N ALA A 264 27.97 7.78 -3.97
CA ALA A 264 28.76 8.31 -2.88
C ALA A 264 30.13 8.72 -3.43
N TRP A 265 30.42 10.02 -3.42
CA TRP A 265 31.72 10.52 -3.88
C TRP A 265 32.79 10.21 -2.84
N ASP A 266 33.83 9.50 -3.24
CA ASP A 266 34.94 9.03 -2.41
C ASP A 266 36.20 9.91 -2.49
N GLY A 267 36.09 11.06 -3.17
CA GLY A 267 37.22 11.97 -3.35
C GLY A 267 38.17 11.57 -4.50
N THR A 268 37.70 10.79 -5.48
CA THR A 268 38.44 10.60 -6.75
C THR A 268 37.97 11.54 -7.85
N ASP A 269 38.80 11.70 -8.88
CA ASP A 269 38.40 12.33 -10.13
C ASP A 269 37.66 11.34 -11.06
N GLU A 270 37.32 11.82 -12.26
CA GLU A 270 36.63 11.07 -13.32
C GLU A 270 37.36 9.79 -13.77
N PHE A 271 38.67 9.72 -13.56
CA PHE A 271 39.50 8.57 -13.95
C PHE A 271 39.81 7.64 -12.78
N GLY A 272 39.28 7.93 -11.59
CA GLY A 272 39.52 7.16 -10.36
C GLY A 272 40.79 7.56 -9.61
N ASP A 273 41.49 8.62 -10.04
CA ASP A 273 42.67 9.10 -9.36
C ASP A 273 42.29 9.86 -8.09
N ARG A 274 43.02 9.59 -7.01
CA ARG A 274 42.75 10.19 -5.70
C ARG A 274 43.11 11.67 -5.69
N LEU A 275 42.16 12.48 -5.24
CA LEU A 275 42.36 13.91 -5.08
C LEU A 275 43.03 14.26 -3.75
N ALA A 276 43.63 15.45 -3.69
CA ALA A 276 44.27 15.97 -2.50
C ALA A 276 43.25 16.37 -1.43
N ARG A 277 43.68 16.39 -0.15
CA ARG A 277 42.88 16.99 0.93
C ARG A 277 42.60 18.45 0.63
N GLY A 278 41.39 18.91 0.91
CA GLY A 278 41.05 20.31 0.74
C GLY A 278 39.58 20.58 0.45
N VAL A 279 39.33 21.82 0.05
CA VAL A 279 38.01 22.32 -0.31
C VAL A 279 37.74 22.04 -1.78
N TYR A 280 36.57 21.48 -2.06
CA TYR A 280 36.01 21.31 -3.39
C TYR A 280 34.68 22.07 -3.45
N LEU A 281 34.36 22.58 -4.63
CA LEU A 281 33.08 23.21 -4.91
C LEU A 281 32.24 22.26 -5.76
N TYR A 282 30.93 22.36 -5.67
CA TYR A 282 30.04 21.71 -6.61
C TYR A 282 28.87 22.59 -6.97
N ARG A 283 28.30 22.34 -8.13
CA ARG A 283 27.01 22.90 -8.53
C ARG A 283 26.12 21.80 -9.07
N VAL A 284 24.82 22.03 -8.94
CA VAL A 284 23.78 21.13 -9.43
C VAL A 284 23.06 21.80 -10.57
N ILE A 285 22.82 21.04 -11.63
CA ILE A 285 22.02 21.46 -12.77
C ILE A 285 20.86 20.46 -12.85
N ALA A 286 19.64 20.94 -12.65
CA ALA A 286 18.42 20.14 -12.75
C ALA A 286 17.48 20.80 -13.76
N LYS A 287 16.95 20.00 -14.69
CA LYS A 287 16.04 20.46 -15.74
C LYS A 287 14.81 19.58 -15.82
N LEU A 288 13.65 20.20 -15.99
CA LEU A 288 12.39 19.55 -16.26
C LEU A 288 11.91 19.95 -17.65
N HIS A 289 11.77 18.98 -18.57
CA HIS A 289 11.38 19.21 -19.96
C HIS A 289 12.26 20.26 -20.69
N GLY A 290 13.54 20.34 -20.33
CA GLY A 290 14.53 21.27 -20.90
C GLY A 290 14.64 22.63 -20.19
N GLU A 291 13.67 22.99 -19.37
CA GLU A 291 13.65 24.21 -18.54
C GLU A 291 14.43 24.01 -17.25
N ASP A 292 15.12 25.04 -16.75
CA ASP A 292 15.82 24.96 -15.46
C ASP A 292 14.81 24.92 -14.31
N ILE A 293 15.05 24.01 -13.36
CA ILE A 293 14.24 23.94 -12.14
C ILE A 293 14.70 25.01 -11.17
N GLU A 294 13.75 25.76 -10.61
CA GLU A 294 14.03 26.78 -9.62
C GLU A 294 14.56 26.17 -8.32
N VAL A 295 15.59 26.81 -7.76
CA VAL A 295 16.11 26.46 -6.43
C VAL A 295 15.22 27.11 -5.37
N ARG A 296 14.54 26.29 -4.57
CA ARG A 296 13.77 26.73 -3.41
C ARG A 296 14.70 26.88 -2.21
N SER A 297 14.81 28.10 -1.71
CA SER A 297 15.71 28.34 -0.59
C SER A 297 15.21 27.76 0.72
N THR A 298 16.12 27.13 1.46
CA THR A 298 15.89 26.56 2.78
C THR A 298 16.77 27.24 3.83
N ALA A 299 16.67 26.83 5.10
CA ALA A 299 17.63 27.24 6.13
C ALA A 299 19.09 26.90 5.75
N ALA A 300 19.28 25.96 4.82
CA ALA A 300 20.59 25.59 4.32
C ALA A 300 21.15 26.55 3.26
N GLY A 301 20.37 27.52 2.78
CA GLY A 301 20.82 28.51 1.79
C GLY A 301 22.06 29.30 2.21
N GLY A 302 22.27 29.48 3.52
CA GLY A 302 23.49 30.11 4.05
C GLY A 302 24.79 29.33 3.79
N PHE A 303 24.71 28.05 3.43
CA PHE A 303 25.87 27.23 3.06
C PHE A 303 26.22 27.32 1.57
N PHE A 304 25.42 28.03 0.77
CA PHE A 304 25.61 28.19 -0.67
C PHE A 304 26.00 29.63 -1.00
N GLU A 305 27.01 29.78 -1.87
CA GLU A 305 27.41 31.07 -2.43
C GLU A 305 27.28 30.99 -3.95
N GLN A 306 26.44 31.86 -4.54
CA GLN A 306 26.22 31.93 -6.00
C GLN A 306 25.84 30.58 -6.66
N GLY A 307 25.08 29.74 -5.95
CA GLY A 307 24.66 28.42 -6.44
C GLY A 307 25.72 27.31 -6.33
N TYR A 308 26.85 27.59 -5.69
CA TYR A 308 27.89 26.60 -5.40
C TYR A 308 27.81 26.13 -3.95
N GLY A 309 27.80 24.81 -3.77
CA GLY A 309 28.02 24.17 -2.48
C GLY A 309 29.51 23.93 -2.23
N LYS A 310 29.91 23.90 -0.95
CA LYS A 310 31.30 23.67 -0.50
C LYS A 310 31.41 22.31 0.17
N MET A 311 32.40 21.51 -0.25
CA MET A 311 32.74 20.22 0.36
C MET A 311 34.16 20.24 0.90
N TYR A 312 34.39 19.56 2.02
CA TYR A 312 35.72 19.42 2.59
C TYR A 312 36.12 17.94 2.71
N LEU A 313 37.21 17.57 2.03
CA LEU A 313 37.82 16.24 2.08
C LEU A 313 38.94 16.23 3.15
N LEU A 314 38.66 15.62 4.32
CA LEU A 314 39.58 15.52 5.47
C LEU A 314 40.63 14.42 5.31
N ARG A 315 40.18 13.25 4.84
CA ARG A 315 40.92 11.97 4.83
C ARG A 315 41.36 11.48 6.20
#